data_AF-A0A343WH15-F1
#
_entry.id   AF-A0A343WH15-F1
#
_cell.length_a   1.000
_cell.length_b   1.000
_cell.length_c   1.000
_cell.angle_alpha   90.00
_cell.angle_beta   90.00
_cell.angle_gamma   90.00
#
_symmetry.space_group_name_H-M   'P 1'
#
loop_
_entity.id
_entity.type
_entity.pdbx_description
1 polymer ?
#
loop_
_entity_poly.entity_id
_entity_poly.type
_entity_poly.pdbx_seq_one_letter_code
_entity_poly.pdbx_strand_id
1 'polypeptide(L)'
;PQGTYTTKFDNVNLDQILRNDRLLNNYFKCLMDQGNCSPDASELKRNLREALETNCQKCSPKQREGTEKVLRYLIERKPREFAAL
;
A
#
# COMPACT_ATOMS: atom_id res chain seq x y z
N PRO A 1 14.21 -15.21 -14.37
CA PRO A 1 13.87 -15.35 -12.93
C PRO A 1 12.71 -14.42 -12.57
N GLN A 2 11.56 -14.97 -12.16
CA GLN A 2 10.45 -14.19 -11.63
C GLN A 2 10.85 -13.71 -10.23
N GLY A 3 11.37 -12.48 -10.13
CA GLY A 3 11.88 -11.91 -8.88
C GLY A 3 10.78 -11.47 -7.92
N THR A 4 11.14 -11.28 -6.65
CA THR A 4 10.31 -10.60 -5.64
C THR A 4 10.19 -9.11 -5.96
N TYR A 5 9.22 -8.43 -5.35
CA TYR A 5 9.17 -6.97 -5.40
C TYR A 5 10.43 -6.37 -4.75
N THR A 6 10.76 -5.14 -5.14
CA THR A 6 11.87 -4.42 -4.52
C THR A 6 11.59 -4.19 -3.04
N THR A 7 12.62 -4.33 -2.21
CA THR A 7 12.54 -4.09 -0.75
C THR A 7 12.99 -2.68 -0.37
N LYS A 8 13.27 -1.81 -1.36
CA LYS A 8 13.75 -0.44 -1.15
C LYS A 8 12.87 0.38 -0.20
N PHE A 9 11.57 0.08 -0.16
CA PHE A 9 10.57 0.83 0.61
C PHE A 9 10.03 0.05 1.81
N ASP A 10 10.63 -1.09 2.19
CA ASP A 10 10.14 -1.92 3.30
C ASP A 10 10.26 -1.25 4.68
N ASN A 11 11.00 -0.14 4.78
CA ASN A 11 11.16 0.64 6.02
C ASN A 11 10.30 1.92 6.04
N VAL A 12 9.34 2.06 5.13
CA VAL A 12 8.35 3.15 5.18
C VAL A 12 7.59 3.10 6.51
N ASN A 13 7.45 4.24 7.17
CA ASN A 13 6.75 4.34 8.45
C ASN A 13 5.23 4.32 8.25
N LEU A 14 4.64 3.12 8.26
CA LEU A 14 3.20 2.93 8.09
C LEU A 14 2.38 3.62 9.19
N ASP A 15 2.85 3.66 10.44
CA ASP A 15 2.10 4.33 11.52
C ASP A 15 1.95 5.82 11.28
N GLN A 16 3.02 6.46 10.80
CA GLN A 16 3.00 7.87 10.46
C GLN A 16 2.01 8.16 9.32
N ILE A 17 1.99 7.31 8.30
CA ILE A 17 1.07 7.48 7.17
C ILE A 17 -0.38 7.27 7.61
N LEU A 18 -0.67 6.17 8.31
CA LEU A 18 -2.04 5.80 8.70
C LEU A 18 -2.67 6.81 9.67
N ARG A 19 -1.87 7.38 10.59
CA ARG A 19 -2.34 8.37 11.57
C ARG A 19 -2.38 9.81 11.04
N ASN A 20 -1.90 10.06 9.82
CA ASN A 20 -1.88 11.38 9.21
C ASN A 20 -2.81 11.40 8.00
N ASP A 21 -4.01 11.97 8.16
CA ASP A 21 -5.02 12.01 7.10
C ASP A 21 -4.50 12.66 5.82
N ARG A 22 -3.65 13.68 5.91
CA ARG A 22 -3.05 14.30 4.72
C ARG A 22 -2.16 13.31 3.96
N LEU A 23 -1.30 12.58 4.67
CA LEU A 23 -0.44 11.58 4.03
C LEU A 23 -1.28 10.44 3.47
N LEU A 24 -2.16 9.84 4.26
CA LEU A 24 -3.03 8.74 3.83
C LEU A 24 -3.84 9.12 2.59
N ASN A 25 -4.43 10.32 2.57
CA ASN A 25 -5.19 10.81 1.41
C ASN A 25 -4.33 10.98 0.16
N ASN A 26 -3.04 11.33 0.30
CA ASN A 26 -2.14 11.42 -0.85
C ASN A 26 -1.84 10.02 -1.43
N TYR A 27 -1.63 9.01 -0.59
CA TYR A 27 -1.49 7.62 -1.06
C TYR A 27 -2.76 7.17 -1.77
N PHE A 28 -3.92 7.39 -1.16
CA PHE A 28 -5.20 6.99 -1.75
C PHE A 28 -5.44 7.67 -3.12
N LYS A 29 -5.25 8.99 -3.21
CA LYS A 29 -5.35 9.71 -4.49
C LYS A 29 -4.38 9.20 -5.54
N CYS A 30 -3.15 8.89 -5.16
CA CYS A 30 -2.19 8.26 -6.06
C CYS A 30 -2.72 6.92 -6.60
N LEU A 31 -3.19 6.03 -5.72
CA LEU A 31 -3.72 4.72 -6.10
C LEU A 31 -4.94 4.84 -7.04
N MET A 32 -5.78 5.86 -6.85
CA MET A 32 -6.98 6.12 -7.65
C MET A 32 -6.77 6.99 -8.91
N ASP A 33 -5.53 7.27 -9.32
CA ASP A 33 -5.21 8.16 -10.46
C ASP A 33 -5.73 9.61 -10.30
N GLN A 34 -5.86 10.09 -9.06
CA GLN A 34 -6.41 11.41 -8.72
C GLN A 34 -5.37 12.39 -8.17
N GLY A 35 -4.09 12.03 -8.21
CA GLY A 35 -3.03 12.89 -7.70
C GLY A 35 -1.63 12.32 -7.90
N ASN A 36 -0.63 13.12 -7.53
CA ASN A 36 0.76 12.73 -7.65
C ASN A 36 1.12 11.60 -6.68
N CYS A 37 2.00 10.72 -7.14
CA CYS A 37 2.53 9.63 -6.34
C CYS A 37 3.93 9.98 -5.81
N SER A 38 4.18 9.68 -4.53
CA SER A 38 5.56 9.55 -4.04
C SER A 38 6.23 8.32 -4.68
N PRO A 39 7.57 8.20 -4.64
CA PRO A 39 8.26 7.05 -5.24
C PRO A 39 7.78 5.70 -4.69
N ASP A 40 7.49 5.62 -3.39
CA ASP A 40 7.02 4.40 -2.73
C ASP A 40 5.53 4.12 -3.01
N ALA A 41 4.67 5.15 -3.05
CA ALA A 41 3.28 4.99 -3.47
C ALA A 41 3.18 4.58 -4.94
N SER A 42 4.10 5.07 -5.78
CA SER A 42 4.19 4.68 -7.20
C SER A 42 4.56 3.21 -7.35
N GLU A 43 5.49 2.72 -6.51
CA GLU A 43 5.88 1.31 -6.49
C GLU A 43 4.73 0.43 -5.99
N LEU A 44 4.06 0.84 -4.92
CA LEU A 44 2.85 0.16 -4.44
C LEU A 44 1.81 0.06 -5.56
N LYS A 45 1.50 1.18 -6.22
CA LYS A 45 0.51 1.23 -7.30
C LYS A 45 0.82 0.26 -8.44
N ARG A 46 2.07 0.21 -8.88
CA ARG A 46 2.52 -0.69 -9.96
C ARG A 46 2.30 -2.16 -9.62
N ASN A 47 2.53 -2.53 -8.36
CA ASN A 47 2.50 -3.93 -7.91
C ASN A 47 1.15 -4.35 -7.31
N LEU A 48 0.30 -3.39 -6.90
CA LEU A 48 -0.92 -3.65 -6.13
C LEU A 48 -1.85 -4.65 -6.80
N ARG A 49 -2.07 -4.49 -8.12
CA ARG A 49 -2.98 -5.36 -8.87
C ARG A 49 -2.51 -6.81 -8.87
N GLU A 50 -1.25 -7.05 -9.24
CA GLU A 50 -0.68 -8.40 -9.25
C GLU A 50 -0.60 -8.98 -7.83
N ALA A 51 -0.25 -8.15 -6.83
CA ALA A 51 -0.19 -8.59 -5.44
C ALA A 51 -1.56 -9.06 -4.93
N LEU A 52 -2.66 -8.44 -5.36
CA LEU A 52 -4.01 -8.91 -5.05
C LEU A 52 -4.36 -10.20 -5.80
N GLU A 53 -4.09 -10.26 -7.11
CA GLU A 53 -4.41 -11.42 -7.95
C GLU A 53 -3.64 -12.69 -7.55
N THR A 54 -2.43 -12.52 -7.02
CA THR A 54 -1.51 -13.62 -6.66
C THR A 54 -1.40 -13.84 -5.16
N ASN A 55 -2.21 -13.18 -4.33
CA ASN A 55 -2.12 -13.23 -2.88
C ASN A 55 -0.70 -12.93 -2.35
N CYS A 56 -0.09 -11.85 -2.84
CA CYS A 56 1.20 -11.33 -2.42
C CYS A 56 2.35 -12.34 -2.61
N GLN A 57 2.29 -13.17 -3.66
CA GLN A 57 3.26 -14.23 -3.91
C GLN A 57 4.72 -13.71 -3.94
N LYS A 58 4.91 -12.50 -4.50
CA LYS A 58 6.21 -11.83 -4.66
C LYS A 58 6.58 -10.87 -3.53
N CYS A 59 5.72 -10.71 -2.52
CA CYS A 59 5.94 -9.78 -1.43
C CYS A 59 7.01 -10.28 -0.46
N SER A 60 7.84 -9.36 0.05
CA SER A 60 8.75 -9.64 1.15
C SER A 60 7.98 -9.91 2.46
N PRO A 61 8.60 -10.53 3.49
CA PRO A 61 7.98 -10.69 4.80
C PRO A 61 7.47 -9.36 5.38
N LYS A 62 8.26 -8.28 5.27
CA LYS A 62 7.87 -6.94 5.74
C LYS A 62 6.68 -6.36 4.97
N GLN A 63 6.62 -6.59 3.66
CA GLN A 63 5.48 -6.16 2.85
C GLN A 63 4.20 -6.88 3.27
N ARG A 64 4.26 -8.19 3.56
CA ARG A 64 3.10 -8.97 4.04
C ARG A 64 2.60 -8.46 5.39
N GLU A 65 3.50 -8.27 6.35
CA GLU A 65 3.17 -7.70 7.67
C GLU A 65 2.58 -6.28 7.53
N GLY A 66 3.17 -5.46 6.67
CA GLY A 66 2.69 -4.11 6.36
C GLY A 66 1.30 -4.11 5.75
N THR A 67 1.05 -4.98 4.77
CA THR A 67 -0.27 -5.14 4.13
C THR A 67 -1.33 -5.53 5.14
N GLU A 68 -1.06 -6.50 6.02
CA GLU A 68 -2.02 -6.90 7.07
C GLU A 68 -2.39 -5.72 7.98
N LYS A 69 -1.38 -4.95 8.43
CA LYS A 69 -1.59 -3.77 9.25
C LYS A 69 -2.43 -2.70 8.56
N VAL A 70 -2.12 -2.41 7.29
CA VAL A 70 -2.85 -1.40 6.49
C VAL A 70 -4.30 -1.86 6.27
N LEU A 71 -4.52 -3.10 5.85
CA LEU A 71 -5.86 -3.64 5.61
C LEU A 71 -6.72 -3.58 6.88
N ARG A 72 -6.18 -4.03 8.01
CA ARG A 72 -6.87 -3.97 9.31
C ARG A 72 -7.27 -2.54 9.65
N TYR A 73 -6.34 -1.59 9.51
CA TYR A 73 -6.62 -0.18 9.77
C TYR A 73 -7.72 0.37 8.86
N LEU A 74 -7.66 0.08 7.56
CA LEU A 74 -8.65 0.56 6.60
C LEU A 74 -10.05 -0.01 6.89
N ILE A 75 -10.15 -1.32 7.17
CA ILE A 75 -11.41 -1.97 7.53
C ILE A 75 -12.02 -1.34 8.79
N GLU A 76 -11.22 -1.12 9.84
CA GLU A 76 -11.71 -0.64 11.13
C GLU A 76 -11.96 0.88 11.18
N ARG A 77 -11.15 1.67 10.46
CA ARG A 77 -11.09 3.14 10.63
C ARG A 77 -11.45 3.92 9.37
N LYS A 78 -11.31 3.33 8.18
CA LYS A 78 -11.50 3.98 6.87
C LYS A 78 -12.30 3.08 5.91
N PRO A 79 -13.51 2.61 6.31
CA PRO A 79 -14.25 1.60 5.56
C PRO A 79 -14.69 2.09 4.17
N ARG A 80 -14.85 3.41 3.98
CA ARG A 80 -15.20 3.99 2.67
C ARG A 80 -14.03 3.88 1.69
N GLU A 81 -12.83 4.20 2.15
CA GLU A 81 -11.60 4.07 1.39
C GLU A 81 -11.30 2.60 1.09
N PHE A 82 -11.52 1.70 2.08
CA PHE A 82 -11.38 0.27 1.87
C PHE A 82 -12.32 -0.27 0.77
N ALA A 83 -13.58 0.16 0.76
CA ALA A 83 -14.56 -0.28 -0.24
C ALA A 83 -14.29 0.25 -1.66
N ALA A 84 -13.39 1.23 -1.80
CA ALA A 84 -13.04 1.85 -3.08
C ALA A 84 -11.72 1.33 -3.68
N LEU A 85 -10.93 0.57 -2.92
CA LEU A 85 -9.73 -0.15 -3.38
C LEU A 85 -10.10 -1.48 -4.03
#